data_AF-A0A383BRD3-F1
#
_entry.id   AF-A0A383BRD3-F1
#
_cell.length_a   1.000
_cell.length_b   1.000
_cell.length_c   1.000
_cell.angle_alpha   90.00
_cell.angle_beta   90.00
_cell.angle_gamma   90.00
#
_symmetry.space_group_name_H-M   'P 1'
#
loop_
_entity.id
_entity.type
_entity.pdbx_description
1 polymer ?
#
loop_
_entity_poly.entity_id
_entity_poly.type
_entity_poly.pdbx_seq_one_letter_code
_entity_poly.pdbx_strand_id
1 'polypeptide(L)'
;MDYATSMNGVSLNSQDDSGVVLIALGNAAGLPMIRVVIGGATTNAHLGEGDGSLENLGDVNGDGLDDLGIKDTEGQFFIIWGQEFWPLNFNYNSDFDNDSYFLDLSLASNLDGVFASGDIIGETFNFKGVGDIDGDGYDDFFIGTPFASWVSSYSGQEYGQGLLIYGQDSWLGEYDELNLRYVIIKGEYLGHQILALGDMDGDGRDEFAFSSGSTSGAEKIIPWWGNDRADNSAPDPKF
;
A
#
# COMPACT_ATOMS: atom_id res chain seq x y z
N MET A 1 6.05 14.74 -14.69
CA MET A 1 5.36 13.44 -14.61
C MET A 1 6.17 12.61 -13.67
N ASP A 2 5.46 12.03 -12.73
CA ASP A 2 6.05 11.33 -11.62
C ASP A 2 5.65 9.87 -11.79
N TYR A 3 6.59 8.95 -11.58
CA TYR A 3 6.34 7.52 -11.73
C TYR A 3 7.31 6.71 -10.88
N ALA A 4 6.86 5.53 -10.47
CA ALA A 4 7.68 4.53 -9.80
C ALA A 4 7.78 3.25 -10.66
N THR A 5 8.90 2.55 -10.56
CA THR A 5 9.10 1.23 -11.17
C THR A 5 9.98 0.36 -10.29
N SER A 6 9.76 -0.95 -10.32
CA SER A 6 10.59 -1.91 -9.59
C SER A 6 11.57 -2.66 -10.49
N MET A 7 12.61 -3.19 -9.86
CA MET A 7 13.58 -4.15 -10.38
C MET A 7 13.81 -5.19 -9.27
N ASN A 8 13.00 -6.24 -9.27
CA ASN A 8 12.92 -7.21 -8.18
C ASN A 8 14.15 -8.14 -8.05
N GLY A 9 14.93 -8.31 -9.12
CA GLY A 9 16.13 -9.17 -9.16
C GLY A 9 17.45 -8.49 -8.82
N VAL A 10 17.42 -7.29 -8.22
CA VAL A 10 18.59 -6.41 -8.07
C VAL A 10 18.82 -6.09 -6.60
N SER A 11 20.09 -5.99 -6.20
CA SER A 11 20.52 -5.56 -4.87
C SER A 11 21.34 -4.27 -4.92
N LEU A 12 21.02 -3.34 -4.01
CA LEU A 12 21.80 -2.11 -3.79
C LEU A 12 22.32 -1.96 -2.36
N ASN A 13 21.96 -2.88 -1.47
CA ASN A 13 22.44 -3.00 -0.10
C ASN A 13 23.04 -4.41 0.11
N SER A 14 23.37 -4.76 1.36
CA SER A 14 23.91 -6.09 1.69
C SER A 14 22.88 -7.22 1.67
N GLN A 15 21.66 -6.95 1.20
CA GLN A 15 20.59 -7.95 1.06
C GLN A 15 20.59 -8.48 -0.38
N ASP A 16 21.01 -9.72 -0.55
CA ASP A 16 21.03 -10.35 -1.88
C ASP A 16 19.60 -10.55 -2.38
N ASP A 17 19.34 -10.19 -3.64
CA ASP A 17 18.04 -10.34 -4.32
C ASP A 17 16.86 -9.67 -3.59
N SER A 18 17.13 -8.55 -2.90
CA SER A 18 16.12 -7.84 -2.09
C SER A 18 15.14 -7.00 -2.92
N GLY A 19 15.49 -6.70 -4.17
CA GLY A 19 14.71 -5.85 -5.06
C GLY A 19 14.95 -4.36 -4.84
N VAL A 20 14.61 -3.57 -5.87
CA VAL A 20 14.80 -2.12 -5.90
C VAL A 20 13.56 -1.44 -6.47
N VAL A 21 13.16 -0.31 -5.89
CA VAL A 21 12.17 0.61 -6.48
C VAL A 21 12.84 1.93 -6.83
N LEU A 22 12.53 2.46 -8.01
CA LEU A 22 13.02 3.75 -8.51
C LEU A 22 11.84 4.70 -8.63
N ILE A 23 11.93 5.88 -8.00
CA ILE A 23 10.95 6.96 -8.13
C ILE A 23 11.56 8.10 -8.91
N ALA A 24 10.87 8.47 -9.97
CA ALA A 24 11.26 9.52 -10.89
C ALA A 24 10.28 10.68 -10.73
N LEU A 25 10.75 11.85 -10.27
CA LEU A 25 9.90 13.00 -9.92
C LEU A 25 10.19 14.21 -10.80
N GLY A 26 9.15 14.95 -11.18
CA GLY A 26 9.23 16.20 -11.94
C GLY A 26 9.66 16.02 -13.40
N ASN A 27 9.52 14.82 -13.97
CA ASN A 27 10.13 14.52 -15.26
C ASN A 27 9.38 15.12 -16.44
N ALA A 28 10.17 15.60 -17.41
CA ALA A 28 9.72 15.97 -18.75
C ALA A 28 10.06 14.84 -19.73
N ALA A 29 9.29 14.72 -20.81
CA ALA A 29 9.51 13.72 -21.83
C ALA A 29 10.96 13.79 -22.37
N GLY A 30 11.69 12.68 -22.27
CA GLY A 30 13.07 12.58 -22.74
C GLY A 30 14.16 12.99 -21.73
N LEU A 31 13.80 13.40 -20.51
CA LEU A 31 14.75 13.75 -19.44
C LEU A 31 14.34 13.09 -18.11
N PRO A 32 14.32 11.74 -18.00
CA PRO A 32 13.98 11.09 -16.74
C PRO A 32 15.10 11.28 -15.72
N MET A 33 14.77 11.92 -14.61
CA MET A 33 15.58 12.05 -13.40
C MET A 33 15.02 11.09 -12.36
N ILE A 34 15.85 10.12 -11.93
CA ILE A 34 15.55 9.31 -10.76
C ILE A 34 15.92 10.13 -9.53
N ARG A 35 14.93 10.43 -8.70
CA ARG A 35 15.13 11.23 -7.48
C ARG A 35 15.23 10.35 -6.25
N VAL A 36 14.56 9.20 -6.24
CA VAL A 36 14.58 8.27 -5.12
C VAL A 36 14.88 6.87 -5.62
N VAL A 37 15.72 6.16 -4.90
CA VAL A 37 16.08 4.76 -5.09
C VAL A 37 15.84 4.06 -3.76
N ILE A 38 15.04 3.00 -3.76
CA ILE A 38 14.64 2.27 -2.57
C ILE A 38 15.19 0.86 -2.67
N GLY A 39 16.00 0.43 -1.71
CA GLY A 39 16.51 -0.94 -1.61
C GLY A 39 15.64 -1.79 -0.68
N GLY A 40 15.39 -3.04 -1.05
CA GLY A 40 14.58 -3.98 -0.27
C GLY A 40 15.14 -4.30 1.12
N ALA A 41 14.24 -4.71 2.01
CA ALA A 41 14.54 -4.86 3.44
C ALA A 41 15.27 -6.17 3.78
N THR A 42 14.94 -7.26 3.09
CA THR A 42 15.42 -8.60 3.41
C THR A 42 15.99 -9.31 2.19
N THR A 43 16.80 -10.34 2.41
CA THR A 43 17.42 -11.15 1.35
C THR A 43 16.35 -12.02 0.67
N ASN A 44 16.34 -12.06 -0.67
CA ASN A 44 15.33 -12.68 -1.54
C ASN A 44 13.91 -12.09 -1.39
N ALA A 45 13.79 -10.86 -0.89
CA ALA A 45 12.50 -10.22 -0.71
C ALA A 45 11.85 -9.78 -2.02
N HIS A 46 12.65 -9.54 -3.06
CA HIS A 46 12.15 -9.14 -4.37
C HIS A 46 11.17 -7.95 -4.32
N LEU A 47 11.53 -6.88 -3.60
CA LEU A 47 10.72 -5.67 -3.42
C LEU A 47 10.11 -5.18 -4.76
N GLY A 48 8.79 -5.01 -4.77
CA GLY A 48 8.05 -4.58 -5.95
C GLY A 48 7.89 -5.67 -7.02
N GLU A 49 8.00 -6.96 -6.66
CA GLU A 49 7.70 -8.06 -7.58
C GLU A 49 6.20 -8.26 -7.78
N GLY A 50 5.80 -8.41 -9.04
CA GLY A 50 4.44 -8.81 -9.44
C GLY A 50 3.47 -7.64 -9.58
N ASP A 51 2.30 -7.93 -10.14
CA ASP A 51 1.24 -6.94 -10.34
C ASP A 51 0.67 -6.49 -8.97
N GLY A 52 0.37 -5.20 -8.85
CA GLY A 52 -0.16 -4.63 -7.60
C GLY A 52 0.83 -4.66 -6.43
N SER A 53 2.14 -4.64 -6.74
CA SER A 53 3.21 -4.53 -5.74
C SER A 53 3.72 -3.10 -5.55
N LEU A 54 3.34 -2.19 -6.44
CA LEU A 54 3.48 -0.74 -6.30
C LEU A 54 2.15 -0.10 -6.64
N GLU A 55 1.58 0.66 -5.71
CA GLU A 55 0.34 1.39 -5.93
C GLU A 55 0.47 2.81 -5.38
N ASN A 56 -0.11 3.78 -6.11
CA ASN A 56 -0.36 5.10 -5.55
C ASN A 56 -1.47 4.94 -4.50
N LEU A 57 -1.19 5.31 -3.26
CA LEU A 57 -2.18 5.25 -2.18
C LEU A 57 -3.02 6.52 -2.09
N GLY A 58 -2.59 7.61 -2.74
CA GLY A 58 -3.12 8.94 -2.50
C GLY A 58 -2.44 9.61 -1.30
N ASP A 59 -2.94 10.77 -0.88
CA ASP A 59 -2.46 11.52 0.28
C ASP A 59 -3.08 10.96 1.58
N VAL A 60 -2.51 9.85 2.08
CA VAL A 60 -3.09 9.12 3.22
C VAL A 60 -2.67 9.72 4.57
N ASN A 61 -1.71 10.64 4.55
CA ASN A 61 -1.25 11.38 5.73
C ASN A 61 -1.70 12.86 5.75
N GLY A 62 -2.29 13.37 4.67
CA GLY A 62 -2.88 14.70 4.54
C GLY A 62 -1.87 15.84 4.40
N ASP A 63 -0.65 15.54 3.95
CA ASP A 63 0.39 16.56 3.74
C ASP A 63 0.31 17.26 2.38
N GLY A 64 -0.63 16.84 1.53
CA GLY A 64 -0.91 17.35 0.20
C GLY A 64 -0.10 16.66 -0.91
N LEU A 65 0.58 15.55 -0.62
CA LEU A 65 1.40 14.80 -1.57
C LEU A 65 0.99 13.32 -1.58
N ASP A 66 0.84 12.77 -2.78
CA ASP A 66 0.55 11.34 -2.95
C ASP A 66 1.65 10.45 -2.35
N ASP A 67 1.20 9.45 -1.59
CA ASP A 67 2.01 8.41 -0.96
C ASP A 67 2.07 7.14 -1.80
N LEU A 68 3.17 6.37 -1.66
CA LEU A 68 3.41 5.15 -2.45
C LEU A 68 3.40 3.91 -1.57
N GLY A 69 2.50 2.97 -1.86
CA GLY A 69 2.50 1.65 -1.25
C GLY A 69 3.39 0.68 -2.03
N ILE A 70 4.19 -0.11 -1.33
CA ILE A 70 5.11 -1.11 -1.89
C ILE A 70 4.99 -2.38 -1.08
N LYS A 71 5.01 -3.55 -1.73
CA LYS A 71 5.19 -4.84 -1.03
C LYS A 71 6.35 -5.65 -1.57
N ASP A 72 6.78 -6.62 -0.78
CA ASP A 72 7.76 -7.63 -1.16
C ASP A 72 7.16 -9.05 -1.11
N THR A 73 7.91 -10.05 -1.54
CA THR A 73 7.45 -11.45 -1.59
C THR A 73 7.48 -12.16 -0.24
N GLU A 74 8.13 -11.57 0.76
CA GLU A 74 8.16 -12.07 2.14
C GLU A 74 6.96 -11.59 2.96
N GLY A 75 6.08 -10.81 2.35
CA GLY A 75 4.84 -10.34 2.95
C GLY A 75 4.99 -9.02 3.71
N GLN A 76 6.09 -8.30 3.52
CA GLN A 76 6.27 -6.96 4.07
C GLN A 76 5.53 -5.95 3.20
N PHE A 77 4.78 -5.08 3.85
CA PHE A 77 4.15 -3.91 3.23
C PHE A 77 4.85 -2.65 3.72
N PHE A 78 5.09 -1.70 2.82
CA PHE A 78 5.68 -0.41 3.10
C PHE A 78 4.81 0.69 2.50
N ILE A 79 4.55 1.75 3.26
CA ILE A 79 4.10 3.03 2.71
C ILE A 79 5.32 3.91 2.63
N ILE A 80 5.52 4.62 1.52
CA ILE A 80 6.57 5.62 1.33
C ILE A 80 5.89 6.98 1.26
N TRP A 81 6.19 7.85 2.21
CA TRP A 81 5.53 9.15 2.29
C TRP A 81 5.96 10.07 1.15
N GLY A 82 4.99 10.75 0.54
CA GLY A 82 5.22 11.87 -0.35
C GLY A 82 6.06 12.94 0.36
N GLN A 83 6.98 13.58 -0.36
CA GLN A 83 7.82 14.64 0.21
C GLN A 83 8.04 15.74 -0.82
N GLU A 84 7.93 17.00 -0.38
CA GLU A 84 8.24 18.17 -1.21
C GLU A 84 9.74 18.20 -1.56
N PHE A 85 10.59 17.66 -0.66
CA PHE A 85 12.03 17.65 -0.83
C PHE A 85 12.66 16.32 -0.38
N TRP A 86 13.34 15.67 -1.32
CA TRP A 86 14.20 14.50 -1.07
C TRP A 86 15.66 14.93 -0.96
N PRO A 87 16.30 14.87 0.23
CA PRO A 87 17.71 15.23 0.37
C PRO A 87 18.58 14.27 -0.44
N LEU A 88 19.64 14.74 -1.07
CA LEU A 88 20.55 13.86 -1.80
C LEU A 88 21.52 13.17 -0.83
N ASN A 89 21.55 11.84 -0.82
CA ASN A 89 22.47 11.04 0.02
C ASN A 89 23.20 9.94 -0.78
N PHE A 90 22.90 9.78 -2.08
CA PHE A 90 23.53 8.80 -2.94
C PHE A 90 24.15 9.47 -4.16
N ASN A 91 25.49 9.48 -4.17
CA ASN A 91 26.29 10.11 -5.19
C ASN A 91 27.10 9.08 -5.97
N TYR A 92 26.69 8.80 -7.21
CA TYR A 92 27.30 7.75 -8.02
C TYR A 92 28.64 8.16 -8.65
N ASN A 93 28.80 9.43 -9.02
CA ASN A 93 29.91 9.98 -9.81
C ASN A 93 30.77 10.99 -9.02
N SER A 94 30.47 11.20 -7.74
CA SER A 94 31.10 12.16 -6.83
C SER A 94 30.98 13.64 -7.25
N ASP A 95 30.02 14.00 -8.12
CA ASP A 95 29.85 15.39 -8.58
C ASP A 95 28.61 16.11 -8.01
N PHE A 96 27.69 15.37 -7.38
CA PHE A 96 26.44 15.89 -6.81
C PHE A 96 25.44 16.48 -7.81
N ASP A 97 25.66 16.26 -9.11
CA ASP A 97 24.74 16.61 -10.19
C ASP A 97 23.93 15.37 -10.62
N ASN A 98 22.60 15.49 -10.62
CA ASN A 98 21.66 14.39 -10.93
C ASN A 98 21.71 13.18 -9.97
N ASP A 99 22.14 13.40 -8.73
CA ASP A 99 22.11 12.41 -7.67
C ASP A 99 20.68 12.05 -7.23
N SER A 100 20.57 10.94 -6.51
CA SER A 100 19.32 10.44 -5.94
C SER A 100 19.38 10.35 -4.41
N TYR A 101 18.23 10.28 -3.78
CA TYR A 101 18.09 9.78 -2.43
C TYR A 101 18.01 8.25 -2.46
N PHE A 102 18.91 7.58 -1.76
CA PHE A 102 18.86 6.16 -1.48
C PHE A 102 18.21 5.93 -0.11
N LEU A 103 17.07 5.22 -0.13
CA LEU A 103 16.34 4.74 1.03
C LEU A 103 16.60 3.23 1.17
N ASP A 104 17.28 2.83 2.23
CA ASP A 104 17.55 1.41 2.51
C ASP A 104 16.51 0.86 3.50
N LEU A 105 15.55 0.07 3.01
CA LEU A 105 14.49 -0.49 3.85
C LEU A 105 15.01 -1.54 4.85
N SER A 106 16.24 -2.04 4.68
CA SER A 106 16.82 -2.98 5.66
C SER A 106 17.21 -2.29 6.97
N LEU A 107 17.28 -0.96 6.95
CA LEU A 107 17.50 -0.10 8.12
C LEU A 107 16.18 0.45 8.67
N ALA A 108 15.03 0.03 8.12
CA ALA A 108 13.73 0.64 8.36
C ALA A 108 13.15 0.44 9.76
N SER A 109 13.75 -0.41 10.61
CA SER A 109 13.35 -0.58 12.02
C SER A 109 13.53 0.68 12.89
N ASN A 110 13.86 1.84 12.30
CA ASN A 110 14.08 3.13 12.94
C ASN A 110 13.51 4.31 12.11
N LEU A 111 12.64 4.07 11.12
CA LEU A 111 12.02 5.22 10.46
C LEU A 111 10.97 5.80 11.41
N ASP A 112 11.22 6.99 11.93
CA ASP A 112 10.33 7.79 12.80
C ASP A 112 9.03 8.23 12.06
N GLY A 113 8.49 7.41 11.15
CA GLY A 113 7.37 7.78 10.28
C GLY A 113 7.68 8.84 9.24
N VAL A 114 8.95 9.19 9.02
CA VAL A 114 9.30 10.33 8.15
C VAL A 114 9.36 9.95 6.67
N PHE A 115 9.66 8.69 6.32
CA PHE A 115 9.74 8.29 4.91
C PHE A 115 9.14 6.93 4.57
N ALA A 116 8.97 6.02 5.54
CA ALA A 116 8.28 4.77 5.34
C ALA A 116 7.75 4.18 6.63
N SER A 117 6.57 3.56 6.57
CA SER A 117 6.04 2.68 7.61
C SER A 117 5.84 1.29 7.03
N GLY A 118 6.14 0.23 7.77
CA GLY A 118 5.85 -1.12 7.27
C GLY A 118 5.55 -2.15 8.34
N ASP A 119 4.89 -3.23 7.92
CA ASP A 119 4.51 -4.37 8.76
C ASP A 119 4.45 -5.66 7.91
N ILE A 120 4.47 -6.81 8.58
CA ILE A 120 4.29 -8.12 7.95
C ILE A 120 2.81 -8.45 7.93
N ILE A 121 2.21 -8.37 6.74
CA ILE A 121 0.80 -8.74 6.52
C ILE A 121 0.68 -10.25 6.24
N GLY A 122 1.73 -10.85 5.65
CA GLY A 122 1.82 -12.28 5.32
C GLY A 122 2.06 -12.55 3.83
N GLU A 123 2.34 -13.80 3.47
CA GLU A 123 2.87 -14.17 2.13
C GLU A 123 1.91 -13.91 0.95
N THR A 124 0.63 -13.62 1.16
CA THR A 124 -0.30 -13.41 0.04
C THR A 124 -1.38 -12.38 0.36
N PHE A 125 -1.12 -11.14 -0.05
CA PHE A 125 -2.06 -10.03 0.00
C PHE A 125 -1.99 -9.18 -1.27
N ASN A 126 -3.06 -8.45 -1.54
CA ASN A 126 -3.11 -7.37 -2.51
C ASN A 126 -3.52 -6.09 -1.79
N PHE A 127 -3.12 -4.95 -2.32
CA PHE A 127 -3.52 -3.66 -1.75
C PHE A 127 -3.80 -2.66 -2.87
N LYS A 128 -4.49 -1.59 -2.53
CA LYS A 128 -4.74 -0.47 -3.45
C LYS A 128 -5.14 0.79 -2.68
N GLY A 129 -4.68 1.96 -3.12
CA GLY A 129 -5.33 3.22 -2.79
C GLY A 129 -6.76 3.22 -3.32
N VAL A 130 -7.71 3.62 -2.49
CA VAL A 130 -9.14 3.61 -2.81
C VAL A 130 -9.78 5.00 -2.80
N GLY A 131 -9.02 6.03 -2.43
CA GLY A 131 -9.52 7.42 -2.32
C GLY A 131 -10.11 7.69 -0.94
N ASP A 132 -10.74 8.85 -0.75
CA ASP A 132 -11.34 9.27 0.53
C ASP A 132 -12.72 8.63 0.72
N ILE A 133 -12.74 7.43 1.32
CA ILE A 133 -13.95 6.61 1.47
C ILE A 133 -14.85 7.16 2.58
N ASP A 134 -14.28 7.74 3.64
CA ASP A 134 -15.06 8.25 4.77
C ASP A 134 -15.33 9.77 4.77
N GLY A 135 -14.81 10.47 3.77
CA GLY A 135 -15.04 11.89 3.49
C GLY A 135 -14.35 12.82 4.48
N ASP A 136 -13.24 12.39 5.08
CA ASP A 136 -12.51 13.16 6.08
C ASP A 136 -11.34 13.98 5.51
N GLY A 137 -11.09 13.84 4.21
CA GLY A 137 -10.08 14.58 3.46
C GLY A 137 -8.71 13.92 3.40
N TYR A 138 -8.57 12.67 3.87
CA TYR A 138 -7.38 11.84 3.68
C TYR A 138 -7.72 10.72 2.72
N ASP A 139 -6.79 10.35 1.84
CA ASP A 139 -7.01 9.17 1.00
C ASP A 139 -6.88 7.89 1.85
N ASP A 140 -7.67 6.89 1.51
CA ASP A 140 -7.70 5.59 2.17
C ASP A 140 -7.12 4.50 1.28
N PHE A 141 -6.80 3.36 1.88
CA PHE A 141 -6.36 2.18 1.14
C PHE A 141 -6.94 0.89 1.68
N PHE A 142 -7.04 -0.09 0.80
CA PHE A 142 -7.58 -1.40 1.12
C PHE A 142 -6.53 -2.47 0.96
N ILE A 143 -6.42 -3.36 1.94
CA ILE A 143 -5.59 -4.56 1.89
C ILE A 143 -6.49 -5.79 1.89
N GLY A 144 -6.46 -6.56 0.80
CA GLY A 144 -7.09 -7.87 0.71
C GLY A 144 -6.12 -8.98 1.10
N THR A 145 -6.52 -9.84 2.02
CA THR A 145 -5.81 -11.06 2.43
C THR A 145 -6.70 -12.29 2.14
N PRO A 146 -6.74 -12.78 0.88
CA PRO A 146 -7.70 -13.81 0.47
C PRO A 146 -7.57 -15.12 1.24
N PHE A 147 -6.38 -15.43 1.75
CA PHE A 147 -6.11 -16.68 2.45
C PHE A 147 -6.06 -16.52 3.97
N ALA A 148 -6.30 -15.31 4.50
CA ALA A 148 -6.35 -15.08 5.94
C ALA A 148 -7.52 -15.84 6.56
N SER A 149 -7.21 -16.63 7.58
CA SER A 149 -8.15 -17.55 8.21
C SER A 149 -8.93 -16.83 9.32
N TRP A 150 -10.24 -17.01 9.39
CA TRP A 150 -11.07 -16.48 10.48
C TRP A 150 -12.20 -17.43 10.86
N VAL A 151 -12.79 -17.24 12.04
CA VAL A 151 -13.85 -18.13 12.56
C VAL A 151 -15.19 -17.41 12.57
N SER A 152 -16.10 -17.90 11.73
CA SER A 152 -17.51 -17.53 11.72
C SER A 152 -18.28 -18.23 12.83
N SER A 153 -19.14 -17.48 13.49
CA SER A 153 -20.08 -18.02 14.48
C SER A 153 -21.19 -18.88 13.86
N TYR A 154 -21.35 -18.85 12.54
CA TYR A 154 -22.40 -19.57 11.81
C TYR A 154 -21.86 -20.74 10.99
N SER A 155 -20.75 -20.54 10.28
CA SER A 155 -20.19 -21.47 9.28
C SER A 155 -18.93 -22.18 9.75
N GLY A 156 -18.33 -21.77 10.87
CA GLY A 156 -17.05 -22.29 11.35
C GLY A 156 -15.86 -21.61 10.67
N GLN A 157 -14.84 -22.38 10.29
CA GLN A 157 -13.63 -21.85 9.68
C GLN A 157 -13.89 -21.30 8.28
N GLU A 158 -13.51 -20.04 8.05
CA GLU A 158 -13.58 -19.35 6.76
C GLU A 158 -12.22 -18.74 6.39
N TYR A 159 -12.11 -18.25 5.15
CA TYR A 159 -10.90 -17.66 4.59
C TYR A 159 -11.25 -16.42 3.78
N GLY A 160 -10.45 -15.36 3.92
CA GLY A 160 -10.63 -14.10 3.22
C GLY A 160 -10.99 -12.99 4.18
N GLN A 161 -10.04 -12.08 4.37
CA GLN A 161 -10.26 -10.85 5.11
C GLN A 161 -9.81 -9.67 4.25
N GLY A 162 -10.42 -8.52 4.52
CA GLY A 162 -10.06 -7.25 3.97
C GLY A 162 -9.88 -6.27 5.10
N LEU A 163 -8.91 -5.38 4.97
CA LEU A 163 -8.64 -4.32 5.90
C LEU A 163 -8.74 -3.01 5.11
N LEU A 164 -9.82 -2.26 5.35
CA LEU A 164 -9.93 -0.88 4.90
C LEU A 164 -9.25 -0.02 5.96
N ILE A 165 -8.16 0.64 5.60
CA ILE A 165 -7.41 1.51 6.48
C ILE A 165 -7.72 2.95 6.06
N TYR A 166 -8.19 3.73 7.03
CA TYR A 166 -8.47 5.14 6.84
C TYR A 166 -7.21 5.97 6.98
N GLY A 167 -7.04 6.94 6.10
CA GLY A 167 -6.03 7.98 6.20
C GLY A 167 -6.18 8.78 7.50
N GLN A 168 -5.08 9.41 7.92
CA GLN A 168 -5.05 10.22 9.15
C GLN A 168 -3.82 11.11 9.22
N ASP A 169 -3.89 12.21 9.97
CA ASP A 169 -2.77 13.13 10.20
C ASP A 169 -1.66 12.55 11.09
N SER A 170 -1.99 11.55 11.91
CA SER A 170 -1.15 11.04 12.99
C SER A 170 -0.80 9.57 12.79
N TRP A 171 0.13 9.31 11.87
CA TRP A 171 0.81 8.02 11.74
C TRP A 171 1.94 7.96 12.77
N LEU A 172 1.84 7.13 13.81
CA LEU A 172 2.84 7.06 14.91
C LEU A 172 4.15 6.36 14.52
N GLY A 173 4.54 6.44 13.26
CA GLY A 173 5.82 5.96 12.75
C GLY A 173 5.85 4.52 12.26
N GLU A 174 4.90 3.70 12.68
CA GLU A 174 4.76 2.31 12.23
C GLU A 174 3.30 2.02 11.86
N TYR A 175 3.11 1.11 10.90
CA TYR A 175 1.81 0.50 10.63
C TYR A 175 1.52 -0.43 11.82
N ASP A 176 1.01 0.13 12.91
CA ASP A 176 0.60 -0.61 14.11
C ASP A 176 -0.92 -0.54 14.22
N GLU A 177 -1.57 -1.70 14.11
CA GLU A 177 -3.02 -1.87 14.21
C GLU A 177 -3.65 -1.16 15.42
N LEU A 178 -2.90 -0.94 16.51
CA LEU A 178 -3.41 -0.25 17.70
C LEU A 178 -3.73 1.22 17.50
N ASN A 179 -3.15 1.87 16.47
CA ASN A 179 -3.28 3.30 16.22
C ASN A 179 -3.87 3.64 14.85
N LEU A 180 -4.25 2.63 14.07
CA LEU A 180 -4.91 2.82 12.79
C LEU A 180 -6.42 2.91 12.97
N ARG A 181 -7.06 3.79 12.21
CA ARG A 181 -8.51 3.73 11.97
C ARG A 181 -8.72 2.73 10.86
N TYR A 182 -9.41 1.63 11.14
CA TYR A 182 -9.65 0.60 10.14
C TYR A 182 -10.98 -0.14 10.32
N VAL A 183 -11.42 -0.76 9.23
CA VAL A 183 -12.54 -1.68 9.19
C VAL A 183 -12.09 -3.03 8.63
N ILE A 184 -12.45 -4.10 9.33
CA ILE A 184 -12.29 -5.48 8.86
C ILE A 184 -13.54 -5.84 8.05
N ILE A 185 -13.31 -6.22 6.80
CA ILE A 185 -14.31 -6.81 5.91
C ILE A 185 -14.03 -8.31 5.85
N LYS A 186 -15.07 -9.13 6.05
CA LYS A 186 -14.96 -10.58 5.98
C LYS A 186 -15.70 -11.09 4.75
N GLY A 187 -15.11 -12.06 4.08
CA GLY A 187 -15.70 -12.70 2.91
C GLY A 187 -15.04 -14.04 2.64
N GLU A 188 -15.31 -14.58 1.44
CA GLU A 188 -14.67 -15.79 0.95
C GLU A 188 -13.55 -15.39 -0.02
N TYR A 189 -12.29 -15.74 0.26
CA TYR A 189 -11.13 -15.39 -0.58
C TYR A 189 -11.14 -13.93 -1.07
N LEU A 190 -11.42 -13.02 -0.14
CA LEU A 190 -11.70 -11.63 -0.42
C LEU A 190 -10.45 -10.86 -0.88
N GLY A 191 -10.62 -9.96 -1.84
CA GLY A 191 -9.63 -8.94 -2.18
C GLY A 191 -8.56 -9.40 -3.15
N HIS A 192 -8.82 -10.43 -3.96
CA HIS A 192 -7.94 -10.78 -5.09
C HIS A 192 -7.85 -9.65 -6.11
N GLN A 193 -8.97 -8.95 -6.34
CA GLN A 193 -9.04 -7.76 -7.17
C GLN A 193 -9.61 -6.62 -6.36
N ILE A 194 -9.01 -5.44 -6.52
CA ILE A 194 -9.43 -4.20 -5.87
C ILE A 194 -9.52 -3.11 -6.95
N LEU A 195 -10.62 -2.38 -6.94
CA LEU A 195 -10.96 -1.37 -7.94
C LEU A 195 -11.33 -0.09 -7.19
N ALA A 196 -10.44 0.90 -7.18
CA ALA A 196 -10.83 2.28 -6.89
C ALA A 196 -11.80 2.74 -7.99
N LEU A 197 -12.96 3.24 -7.57
CA LEU A 197 -14.00 3.73 -8.46
C LEU A 197 -14.11 5.26 -8.42
N GLY A 198 -13.68 5.88 -7.31
CA GLY A 198 -13.90 7.30 -7.03
C GLY A 198 -15.36 7.58 -6.66
N ASP A 199 -15.71 8.85 -6.50
CA ASP A 199 -17.09 9.32 -6.25
C ASP A 199 -18.01 9.05 -7.47
N MET A 200 -18.60 7.86 -7.48
CA MET A 200 -19.43 7.35 -8.57
C MET A 200 -20.89 7.77 -8.43
N ASP A 201 -21.35 8.04 -7.21
CA ASP A 201 -22.73 8.43 -6.95
C ASP A 201 -22.94 9.94 -6.69
N GLY A 202 -21.85 10.70 -6.54
CA GLY A 202 -21.82 12.15 -6.41
C GLY A 202 -22.09 12.66 -5.00
N ASP A 203 -21.89 11.84 -3.96
CA ASP A 203 -22.11 12.22 -2.56
C ASP A 203 -20.90 12.91 -1.91
N GLY A 204 -19.76 12.92 -2.60
CA GLY A 204 -18.51 13.52 -2.17
C GLY A 204 -17.61 12.61 -1.34
N ARG A 205 -17.91 11.31 -1.27
CA ARG A 205 -17.01 10.24 -0.80
C ARG A 205 -16.63 9.39 -2.00
N ASP A 206 -15.46 8.78 -1.95
CA ASP A 206 -15.04 7.84 -2.97
C ASP A 206 -15.61 6.44 -2.71
N GLU A 207 -15.82 5.70 -3.80
CA GLU A 207 -16.17 4.28 -3.77
C GLU A 207 -15.02 3.39 -4.25
N PHE A 208 -15.07 2.15 -3.78
CA PHE A 208 -14.26 1.09 -4.34
C PHE A 208 -15.05 -0.20 -4.49
N ALA A 209 -14.48 -1.17 -5.18
CA ALA A 209 -15.01 -2.53 -5.23
C ALA A 209 -13.91 -3.56 -5.04
N PHE A 210 -14.28 -4.71 -4.50
CA PHE A 210 -13.37 -5.82 -4.26
C PHE A 210 -13.98 -7.14 -4.69
N SER A 211 -13.14 -8.10 -5.06
CA SER A 211 -13.62 -9.46 -5.34
C SER A 211 -13.84 -10.28 -4.07
N SER A 212 -14.84 -11.16 -4.09
CA SER A 212 -15.11 -12.15 -3.04
C SER A 212 -15.73 -13.39 -3.69
N GLY A 213 -15.22 -14.57 -3.37
CA GLY A 213 -15.60 -15.86 -3.94
C GLY A 213 -14.38 -16.73 -4.26
N SER A 214 -14.61 -18.00 -4.57
CA SER A 214 -13.52 -18.97 -4.80
C SER A 214 -12.61 -18.59 -5.97
N THR A 215 -11.29 -18.75 -5.76
CA THR A 215 -10.22 -18.65 -6.77
C THR A 215 -10.36 -19.58 -7.99
N SER A 216 -11.26 -20.57 -7.91
CA SER A 216 -11.54 -21.53 -8.98
C SER A 216 -13.00 -21.52 -9.43
N GLY A 217 -13.82 -20.64 -8.86
CA GLY A 217 -15.26 -20.57 -9.03
C GLY A 217 -15.74 -19.21 -9.53
N ALA A 218 -17.01 -18.89 -9.26
CA ALA A 218 -17.55 -17.57 -9.55
C ALA A 218 -17.07 -16.58 -8.49
N GLU A 219 -16.32 -15.58 -8.91
CA GLU A 219 -16.04 -14.39 -8.10
C GLU A 219 -17.18 -13.38 -8.26
N LYS A 220 -17.55 -12.74 -7.16
CA LYS A 220 -18.42 -11.56 -7.16
C LYS A 220 -17.54 -10.33 -7.01
N ILE A 221 -17.85 -9.26 -7.74
CA ILE A 221 -17.33 -7.93 -7.46
C ILE A 221 -18.35 -7.23 -6.58
N ILE A 222 -17.91 -6.80 -5.40
CA ILE A 222 -18.72 -6.20 -4.36
C ILE A 222 -18.32 -4.72 -4.26
N PRO A 223 -19.24 -3.77 -4.56
CA PRO A 223 -18.99 -2.35 -4.33
C PRO A 223 -19.09 -2.00 -2.83
N TRP A 224 -18.35 -0.97 -2.45
CA TRP A 224 -18.35 -0.34 -1.14
C TRP A 224 -18.61 1.16 -1.29
N TRP A 225 -19.64 1.66 -0.59
CA TRP A 225 -20.28 2.98 -0.80
C TRP A 225 -19.90 4.03 0.25
N GLY A 226 -18.67 3.99 0.78
CA GLY A 226 -18.21 4.99 1.76
C GLY A 226 -18.76 4.90 3.18
N ASN A 227 -19.90 4.22 3.40
CA ASN A 227 -20.60 4.21 4.70
C ASN A 227 -21.11 2.82 5.14
N ASP A 228 -20.73 1.76 4.43
CA ASP A 228 -21.24 0.40 4.68
C ASP A 228 -20.91 -0.12 6.09
N ARG A 229 -19.84 0.39 6.71
CA ARG A 229 -19.42 0.05 8.08
C ARG A 229 -18.51 1.13 8.67
N ALA A 230 -18.93 1.74 9.78
CA ALA A 230 -18.15 2.77 10.47
C ALA A 230 -17.24 2.23 11.60
N ASP A 231 -17.47 0.99 12.07
CA ASP A 231 -16.62 0.33 13.06
C ASP A 231 -16.70 -1.20 12.98
N ASN A 232 -15.76 -1.88 13.65
CA ASN A 232 -15.65 -3.34 13.68
C ASN A 232 -16.71 -4.05 14.55
N SER A 233 -17.47 -3.32 15.36
CA SER A 233 -18.56 -3.85 16.20
C SER A 233 -19.91 -3.91 15.49
N ALA A 234 -20.08 -3.11 14.43
CA ALA A 234 -21.27 -3.12 13.60
C ALA A 234 -21.48 -4.50 12.95
N PRO A 235 -22.74 -4.88 12.64
CA PRO A 235 -23.03 -6.10 11.88
C PRO A 235 -22.25 -6.14 10.58
N ASP A 236 -21.81 -7.32 10.15
CA ASP A 236 -21.13 -7.46 8.87
C ASP A 236 -22.04 -6.97 7.73
N PRO A 237 -21.49 -6.30 6.71
CA PRO A 237 -22.29 -5.75 5.63
C PRO A 237 -23.02 -6.89 4.90
N LYS A 238 -24.26 -6.62 4.47
CA LYS A 238 -25.08 -7.59 3.75
C LYS A 238 -24.81 -7.46 2.25
N PHE A 239 -23.94 -8.32 1.73
CA PHE A 239 -23.63 -8.40 0.30
C PHE A 239 -24.47 -9.45 -0.43
#